data_AF-A0A6B2C4C4-F1
#
_entry.id   AF-A0A6B2C4C4-F1
#
_cell.length_a   1.000
_cell.length_b   1.000
_cell.length_c   1.000
_cell.angle_alpha   90.00
_cell.angle_beta   90.00
_cell.angle_gamma   90.00
#
_symmetry.space_group_name_H-M   'P 1'
#
loop_
_entity.id
_entity.type
_entity.pdbx_description
1 polymer ?
#
loop_
_entity_poly.entity_id
_entity_poly.type
_entity_poly.pdbx_seq_one_letter_code
_entity_poly.pdbx_strand_id
1 'polypeptide(L)'
;MYRLYTPGHGLVTDSLILHGLLKILSWCEVNKGEVSRLGDRFIILLDHEPKCSSEIIEDLLEEVLILIKEYNKGYQDAIYVSDRISKINYANINRPVLKNWLNAILDALNKPFNLEVYKDADHISKFEKKRRSKNLLTLYLPLSGVYGKYSQEAKIVSEGPYKVCDTCFVVSNIGLIYGTYIIRIAKKQKVNVYYTTLIPKDSIDIRDLYLLQKLTEGYYLPDRVEESVEISLISAPLVAFSQGETIASIEKPHKIQVLTWALQLANNFQRSLGLLMIDYKPLYEFIANIKLKIPSWHLFLTRCLVNVDGGETVLTAISEALLFGGDIYGVSRVLTSHIMSILKNDKLSKDLKDLCKIDVDEIVNSLYMVQSKNIVAKDVTI
;
A
#
# COMPACT_ATOMS: atom_id res chain seq x y z
N MET A 1 -5.80 19.69 23.27
CA MET A 1 -5.12 18.48 22.77
C MET A 1 -6.09 17.32 22.79
N TYR A 2 -6.47 16.86 21.61
CA TYR A 2 -7.37 15.73 21.38
C TYR A 2 -6.55 14.54 20.86
N ARG A 3 -6.89 13.31 21.25
CA ARG A 3 -6.02 12.16 21.04
C ARG A 3 -6.81 10.97 20.52
N LEU A 4 -6.32 10.39 19.43
CA LEU A 4 -6.88 9.19 18.82
C LEU A 4 -5.82 8.08 18.79
N TYR A 5 -6.27 6.84 18.90
CA TYR A 5 -5.49 5.63 18.85
C TYR A 5 -6.06 4.67 17.82
N THR A 6 -5.19 4.02 17.05
CA THR A 6 -5.62 2.85 16.29
C THR A 6 -5.82 1.66 17.26
N PRO A 7 -6.77 0.76 16.97
CA PRO A 7 -7.34 -0.14 17.96
C PRO A 7 -6.44 -1.33 18.34
N GLY A 8 -5.41 -1.66 17.55
CA GLY A 8 -4.54 -2.82 17.77
C GLY A 8 -4.99 -4.12 17.10
N HIS A 9 -5.59 -4.03 15.92
CA HIS A 9 -5.96 -5.17 15.09
C HIS A 9 -4.75 -5.84 14.39
N GLY A 10 -3.58 -5.22 14.48
CA GLY A 10 -2.31 -5.68 13.92
C GLY A 10 -1.81 -4.68 12.90
N LEU A 11 -0.49 -4.66 12.66
CA LEU A 11 0.16 -3.57 11.94
C LEU A 11 -0.46 -3.23 10.57
N VAL A 12 -0.86 -4.24 9.78
CA VAL A 12 -1.54 -4.01 8.48
C VAL A 12 -2.86 -3.28 8.69
N THR A 13 -3.75 -3.84 9.50
CA THR A 13 -5.08 -3.25 9.73
C THR A 13 -4.98 -1.89 10.41
N ASP A 14 -4.10 -1.73 11.39
CA ASP A 14 -3.87 -0.44 12.06
C ASP A 14 -3.27 0.60 11.12
N SER A 15 -2.41 0.22 10.17
CA SER A 15 -1.90 1.15 9.16
C SER A 15 -3.00 1.63 8.21
N LEU A 16 -3.92 0.74 7.82
CA LEU A 16 -5.09 1.10 7.03
C LEU A 16 -6.03 2.00 7.85
N ILE A 17 -6.28 1.66 9.12
CA ILE A 17 -7.10 2.50 9.99
C ILE A 17 -6.45 3.88 10.17
N LEU A 18 -5.13 3.96 10.34
CA LEU A 18 -4.40 5.23 10.39
C LEU A 18 -4.71 6.07 9.15
N HIS A 19 -4.49 5.53 7.94
CA HIS A 19 -4.76 6.26 6.70
C HIS A 19 -6.23 6.63 6.50
N GLY A 20 -7.14 5.76 6.94
CA GLY A 20 -8.57 6.07 6.95
C GLY A 20 -8.90 7.23 7.87
N LEU A 21 -8.36 7.24 9.10
CA LEU A 21 -8.51 8.33 10.05
C LEU A 21 -7.92 9.63 9.49
N LEU A 22 -6.71 9.57 8.92
CA LEU A 22 -6.09 10.72 8.28
C LEU A 22 -6.97 11.31 7.18
N LYS A 23 -7.54 10.46 6.32
CA LYS A 23 -8.45 10.95 5.27
C LYS A 23 -9.68 11.64 5.88
N ILE A 24 -10.29 11.03 6.90
CA ILE A 24 -11.44 11.61 7.57
C ILE A 24 -11.10 12.94 8.24
N LEU A 25 -10.00 13.00 8.97
CA LEU A 25 -9.51 14.23 9.58
C LEU A 25 -9.23 15.32 8.55
N SER A 26 -8.69 14.96 7.39
CA SER A 26 -8.47 15.89 6.28
C SER A 26 -9.79 16.47 5.75
N TRP A 27 -10.85 15.67 5.69
CA TRP A 27 -12.19 16.12 5.32
C TRP A 27 -12.82 17.02 6.39
N CYS A 28 -12.48 16.80 7.66
CA CYS A 28 -12.87 17.68 8.77
C CYS A 28 -11.94 18.90 8.92
N GLU A 29 -11.17 19.23 7.87
CA GLU A 29 -10.23 20.36 7.80
C GLU A 29 -9.16 20.37 8.90
N VAL A 30 -8.86 19.22 9.50
CA VAL A 30 -7.80 19.08 10.50
C VAL A 30 -6.46 18.96 9.80
N ASN A 31 -5.67 20.04 9.84
CA ASN A 31 -4.37 20.13 9.17
C ASN A 31 -3.19 20.35 10.13
N LYS A 32 -3.40 20.22 11.44
CA LYS A 32 -2.37 20.35 12.46
C LYS A 32 -2.46 19.20 13.44
N GLY A 33 -1.31 18.61 13.73
CA GLY A 33 -1.20 17.49 14.65
C GLY A 33 0.07 16.70 14.39
N GLU A 34 0.30 15.74 15.27
CA GLU A 34 1.42 14.80 15.17
C GLU A 34 0.91 13.37 15.16
N VAL A 35 1.59 12.52 14.40
CA VAL A 35 1.33 11.10 14.37
C VAL A 35 2.60 10.36 14.76
N SER A 36 2.47 9.43 15.71
CA SER A 36 3.59 8.62 16.18
C SER A 36 3.21 7.15 16.24
N ARG A 37 4.20 6.27 16.08
CA ARG A 37 4.04 4.82 16.22
C ARG A 37 4.15 4.40 17.68
N LEU A 38 3.30 3.48 18.10
CA LEU A 38 3.30 2.81 19.40
C LEU A 38 3.21 1.29 19.19
N GLY A 39 4.35 0.62 19.01
CA GLY A 39 4.38 -0.79 18.63
C GLY A 39 3.72 -1.02 17.26
N ASP A 40 2.66 -1.81 17.21
CA ASP A 40 1.85 -2.02 15.99
C ASP A 40 0.65 -1.07 15.87
N ARG A 41 0.54 -0.10 16.80
CA ARG A 41 -0.53 0.91 16.84
C ARG A 41 0.02 2.28 16.50
N PHE A 42 -0.88 3.22 16.29
CA PHE A 42 -0.57 4.61 16.02
C PHE A 42 -1.35 5.53 16.95
N ILE A 43 -0.72 6.65 17.32
CA ILE A 43 -1.30 7.73 18.10
C ILE A 43 -1.37 8.96 17.20
N ILE A 44 -2.53 9.59 17.12
CA ILE A 44 -2.73 10.87 16.45
C ILE A 44 -3.05 11.91 17.54
N LEU A 45 -2.19 12.92 17.65
CA LEU A 45 -2.34 14.06 18.55
C LEU A 45 -2.80 15.27 17.75
N LEU A 46 -3.95 15.82 18.11
CA LEU A 46 -4.55 16.99 17.47
C LEU A 46 -4.60 18.16 18.45
N ASP A 47 -4.49 19.38 17.95
CA ASP A 47 -4.58 20.58 18.79
C ASP A 47 -5.98 20.70 19.42
N HIS A 48 -7.01 20.41 18.63
CA HIS A 48 -8.42 20.57 18.95
C HIS A 48 -9.25 19.34 18.54
N GLU A 49 -10.46 19.24 19.08
CA GLU A 49 -11.43 18.22 18.69
C GLU A 49 -11.89 18.45 17.23
N PRO A 50 -11.87 17.42 16.37
CA PRO A 50 -12.31 17.55 14.99
C PRO A 50 -13.81 17.84 14.91
N LYS A 51 -14.21 18.80 14.07
CA LYS A 51 -15.61 19.07 13.74
C LYS A 51 -15.94 18.43 12.40
N CYS A 52 -16.38 17.18 12.44
CA CYS A 52 -16.72 16.42 11.23
C CYS A 52 -18.21 16.56 10.90
N SER A 53 -18.54 16.95 9.66
CA SER A 53 -19.92 16.85 9.14
C SER A 53 -20.22 15.42 8.69
N SER A 54 -21.50 15.04 8.71
CA SER A 54 -21.96 13.72 8.25
C SER A 54 -21.93 13.56 6.72
N GLU A 55 -21.94 14.67 5.98
CA GLU A 55 -22.04 14.74 4.51
C GLU A 55 -20.95 13.93 3.80
N ILE A 56 -19.75 13.86 4.38
CA ILE A 56 -18.59 13.16 3.80
C ILE A 56 -18.80 11.63 3.68
N ILE A 57 -19.59 11.05 4.59
CA ILE A 57 -19.90 9.62 4.58
C ILE A 57 -20.91 9.30 3.47
N GLU A 58 -21.73 10.29 3.10
CA GLU A 58 -22.75 10.17 2.07
C GLU A 58 -22.12 10.04 0.68
N ASP A 59 -21.06 10.80 0.38
CA ASP A 59 -20.30 10.69 -0.88
C ASP A 59 -19.72 9.27 -1.08
N LEU A 60 -19.09 8.71 -0.04
CA LEU A 60 -18.54 7.35 -0.10
C LEU A 60 -19.65 6.30 -0.27
N LEU A 61 -20.79 6.50 0.41
CA LEU A 61 -21.95 5.64 0.29
C LEU A 61 -22.53 5.68 -1.12
N GLU A 62 -22.60 6.84 -1.77
CA GLU A 62 -23.04 6.99 -3.14
C GLU A 62 -22.14 6.21 -4.12
N GLU A 63 -20.81 6.38 -4.04
CA GLU A 63 -19.85 5.64 -4.88
C GLU A 63 -20.00 4.12 -4.71
N VAL A 64 -20.15 3.64 -3.47
CA VAL A 64 -20.34 2.20 -3.17
C VAL A 64 -21.68 1.69 -3.71
N LEU A 65 -22.76 2.46 -3.57
CA LEU A 65 -24.08 2.11 -4.09
C LEU A 65 -24.07 1.97 -5.62
N ILE A 66 -23.42 2.91 -6.32
CA ILE A 66 -23.26 2.84 -7.78
C ILE A 66 -22.55 1.54 -8.16
N LEU A 67 -21.45 1.20 -7.49
CA LEU A 67 -20.70 -0.01 -7.83
C LEU A 67 -21.43 -1.31 -7.54
N ILE A 68 -22.17 -1.40 -6.42
CA ILE A 68 -23.01 -2.58 -6.15
C ILE A 68 -24.06 -2.74 -7.24
N LYS A 69 -24.69 -1.64 -7.69
CA LYS A 69 -25.67 -1.67 -8.79
C LYS A 69 -25.03 -2.14 -10.09
N GLU A 70 -23.88 -1.60 -10.47
CA GLU A 70 -23.17 -1.98 -11.71
C GLU A 70 -22.69 -3.44 -11.66
N TYR A 71 -22.13 -3.89 -10.53
CA TYR A 71 -21.74 -5.29 -10.32
C TYR A 71 -22.93 -6.25 -10.46
N ASN A 72 -24.09 -5.88 -9.91
CA ASN A 72 -25.31 -6.69 -9.98
C ASN A 72 -25.93 -6.74 -11.38
N LYS A 73 -25.73 -5.70 -12.21
CA LYS A 73 -26.15 -5.69 -13.62
C LYS A 73 -25.28 -6.56 -14.53
N GLY A 74 -24.26 -7.23 -14.00
CA GLY A 74 -23.36 -8.09 -14.77
C GLY A 74 -22.22 -7.33 -15.46
N TYR A 75 -22.11 -6.02 -15.26
CA TYR A 75 -21.01 -5.20 -15.77
C TYR A 75 -19.75 -5.36 -14.90
N GLN A 76 -19.18 -6.57 -14.88
CA GLN A 76 -17.94 -6.84 -14.17
C GLN A 76 -16.77 -5.98 -14.70
N ASP A 77 -16.85 -5.53 -15.96
CA ASP A 77 -15.90 -4.64 -16.61
C ASP A 77 -16.29 -3.14 -16.55
N ALA A 78 -17.45 -2.75 -15.96
CA ALA A 78 -17.75 -1.32 -15.69
C ALA A 78 -17.16 -0.84 -14.35
N ILE A 79 -16.59 -1.74 -13.55
CA ILE A 79 -15.91 -1.44 -12.27
C ILE A 79 -14.64 -0.56 -12.49
N TYR A 80 -14.23 -0.35 -13.74
CA TYR A 80 -13.09 0.48 -14.12
C TYR A 80 -13.44 1.98 -14.27
N VAL A 81 -14.71 2.38 -14.09
CA VAL A 81 -15.18 3.74 -14.36
C VAL A 81 -15.12 4.67 -13.12
N SER A 82 -15.06 4.14 -11.89
CA SER A 82 -14.80 4.95 -10.68
C SER A 82 -13.42 4.63 -10.08
N ASP A 83 -12.52 5.61 -10.14
CA ASP A 83 -11.09 5.47 -9.82
C ASP A 83 -10.80 5.09 -8.35
N ARG A 84 -11.67 5.48 -7.42
CA ARG A 84 -11.42 5.31 -5.99
C ARG A 84 -11.73 3.89 -5.49
N ILE A 85 -12.93 3.39 -5.77
CA ILE A 85 -13.36 2.08 -5.28
C ILE A 85 -12.94 0.94 -6.23
N SER A 86 -12.52 1.23 -7.46
CA SER A 86 -11.86 0.24 -8.33
C SER A 86 -10.69 -0.44 -7.61
N LYS A 87 -9.98 0.29 -6.73
CA LYS A 87 -8.94 -0.26 -5.86
C LYS A 87 -9.38 -1.43 -5.01
N ILE A 88 -10.63 -1.48 -4.52
CA ILE A 88 -11.15 -2.63 -3.78
C ILE A 88 -11.21 -3.86 -4.70
N ASN A 89 -11.61 -3.68 -5.96
CA ASN A 89 -11.61 -4.75 -6.95
C ASN A 89 -10.19 -5.22 -7.30
N TYR A 90 -9.23 -4.30 -7.47
CA TYR A 90 -7.81 -4.63 -7.69
C TYR A 90 -7.16 -5.31 -6.47
N ALA A 91 -7.51 -4.85 -5.26
CA ALA A 91 -7.11 -5.47 -4.00
C ALA A 91 -7.71 -6.85 -3.85
N ASN A 92 -8.88 -7.12 -4.43
CA ASN A 92 -9.56 -8.37 -4.19
C ASN A 92 -8.93 -9.52 -4.99
N ILE A 93 -8.16 -10.34 -4.28
CA ILE A 93 -7.58 -11.55 -4.84
C ILE A 93 -8.62 -12.67 -5.05
N ASN A 94 -9.76 -12.60 -4.36
CA ASN A 94 -10.87 -13.55 -4.44
C ASN A 94 -12.13 -12.90 -5.01
N ARG A 95 -12.20 -12.75 -6.34
CA ARG A 95 -13.30 -12.06 -7.04
C ARG A 95 -14.72 -12.46 -6.57
N PRO A 96 -15.05 -13.75 -6.36
CA PRO A 96 -16.35 -14.16 -5.82
C PRO A 96 -16.79 -13.46 -4.52
N VAL A 97 -15.85 -13.04 -3.69
CA VAL A 97 -16.13 -12.39 -2.39
C VAL A 97 -16.40 -10.89 -2.53
N LEU A 98 -16.14 -10.28 -3.70
CA LEU A 98 -16.24 -8.83 -3.89
C LEU A 98 -17.63 -8.30 -3.53
N LYS A 99 -18.69 -8.95 -4.02
CA LYS A 99 -20.07 -8.53 -3.75
C LYS A 99 -20.38 -8.51 -2.26
N ASN A 100 -19.94 -9.54 -1.53
CA ASN A 100 -20.14 -9.62 -0.09
C ASN A 100 -19.35 -8.54 0.65
N TRP A 101 -18.14 -8.24 0.18
CA TRP A 101 -17.33 -7.15 0.73
C TRP A 101 -18.00 -5.80 0.51
N LEU A 102 -18.43 -5.47 -0.71
CA LEU A 102 -19.12 -4.22 -1.01
C LEU A 102 -20.42 -4.07 -0.20
N ASN A 103 -21.23 -5.13 -0.11
CA ASN A 103 -22.43 -5.12 0.73
C ASN A 103 -22.10 -4.88 2.21
N ALA A 104 -21.04 -5.50 2.74
CA ALA A 104 -20.61 -5.25 4.11
C ALA A 104 -20.15 -3.81 4.34
N ILE A 105 -19.55 -3.16 3.33
CA ILE A 105 -19.20 -1.73 3.40
C ILE A 105 -20.49 -0.90 3.46
N LEU A 106 -21.44 -1.16 2.57
CA LEU A 106 -22.72 -0.45 2.54
C LEU A 106 -23.48 -0.59 3.87
N ASP A 107 -23.58 -1.81 4.40
CA ASP A 107 -24.24 -2.08 5.68
C ASP A 107 -23.56 -1.36 6.86
N ALA A 108 -22.24 -1.22 6.82
CA ALA A 108 -21.48 -0.51 7.84
C ALA A 108 -21.62 1.02 7.73
N LEU A 109 -21.66 1.56 6.51
CA LEU A 109 -21.85 3.00 6.26
C LEU A 109 -23.27 3.48 6.62
N ASN A 110 -24.27 2.61 6.52
CA ASN A 110 -25.65 2.90 6.95
C ASN A 110 -25.82 3.03 8.48
N LYS A 111 -24.77 2.77 9.27
CA LYS A 111 -24.79 2.87 10.73
C LYS A 111 -24.14 4.18 11.18
N PRO A 112 -24.50 4.71 12.36
CA PRO A 112 -23.88 5.91 12.90
C PRO A 112 -22.35 5.76 13.01
N PHE A 113 -21.62 6.59 12.27
CA PHE A 113 -20.17 6.66 12.34
C PHE A 113 -19.75 7.47 13.57
N ASN A 114 -18.74 7.00 14.29
CA ASN A 114 -18.31 7.64 15.52
C ASN A 114 -16.79 7.55 15.70
N LEU A 115 -16.08 8.69 15.60
CA LEU A 115 -14.63 8.77 15.83
C LEU A 115 -14.25 8.56 17.31
N GLU A 116 -15.18 8.76 18.24
CA GLU A 116 -14.94 8.62 19.68
C GLU A 116 -14.47 7.20 20.05
N VAL A 117 -14.79 6.21 19.23
CA VAL A 117 -14.33 4.84 19.42
C VAL A 117 -12.81 4.72 19.44
N TYR A 118 -12.10 5.67 18.83
CA TYR A 118 -10.64 5.73 18.76
C TYR A 118 -10.01 6.59 19.86
N LYS A 119 -10.80 7.25 20.74
CA LYS A 119 -10.23 7.89 21.94
C LYS A 119 -9.65 6.86 22.92
N ASP A 120 -10.14 5.64 22.85
CA ASP A 120 -9.76 4.55 23.73
C ASP A 120 -8.72 3.62 23.10
N ALA A 121 -7.53 3.59 23.69
CA ALA A 121 -6.46 2.68 23.27
C ALA A 121 -6.83 1.20 23.43
N ASP A 122 -7.78 0.87 24.30
CA ASP A 122 -8.20 -0.50 24.61
C ASP A 122 -9.53 -0.89 23.93
N HIS A 123 -9.87 -0.21 22.83
CA HIS A 123 -11.07 -0.47 22.02
C HIS A 123 -11.36 -1.96 21.81
N ILE A 124 -10.34 -2.74 21.44
CA ILE A 124 -10.48 -4.20 21.20
C ILE A 124 -10.92 -4.95 22.45
N SER A 125 -10.34 -4.64 23.61
CA SER A 125 -10.61 -5.35 24.86
C SER A 125 -12.08 -5.23 25.32
N LYS A 126 -12.72 -4.09 24.99
CA LYS A 126 -14.13 -3.84 25.29
C LYS A 126 -15.07 -4.70 24.43
N PHE A 127 -14.65 -5.07 23.23
CA PHE A 127 -15.39 -5.99 22.36
C PHE A 127 -15.04 -7.46 22.63
N GLU A 128 -13.80 -7.78 23.03
CA GLU A 128 -13.41 -9.14 23.42
C GLU A 128 -14.12 -9.63 24.70
N LYS A 129 -14.46 -8.74 25.63
CA LYS A 129 -15.29 -9.11 26.80
C LYS A 129 -16.77 -9.37 26.43
N LYS A 130 -17.24 -8.87 25.29
CA LYS A 130 -18.59 -9.11 24.74
C LYS A 130 -18.56 -10.16 23.61
N ARG A 131 -17.87 -11.28 23.86
CA ARG A 131 -17.52 -12.44 22.98
C ARG A 131 -18.62 -13.05 22.08
N ARG A 132 -19.83 -12.49 22.03
CA ARG A 132 -20.98 -12.98 21.25
C ARG A 132 -21.78 -11.87 20.54
N SER A 133 -21.23 -10.67 20.31
CA SER A 133 -22.01 -9.68 19.55
C SER A 133 -22.20 -10.15 18.10
N LYS A 134 -23.44 -10.44 17.72
CA LYS A 134 -23.88 -10.84 16.37
C LYS A 134 -23.55 -9.81 15.27
N ASN A 135 -22.94 -8.67 15.61
CA ASN A 135 -22.83 -7.48 14.76
C ASN A 135 -21.38 -7.12 14.36
N LEU A 136 -20.42 -8.05 14.44
CA LEU A 136 -19.05 -7.81 13.95
C LEU A 136 -18.90 -8.27 12.50
N LEU A 137 -18.14 -7.50 11.72
CA LEU A 137 -17.87 -7.76 10.31
C LEU A 137 -16.57 -8.54 10.13
N THR A 138 -16.57 -9.47 9.17
CA THR A 138 -15.36 -10.19 8.77
C THR A 138 -14.40 -9.23 8.09
N LEU A 139 -13.16 -9.20 8.57
CA LEU A 139 -12.07 -8.47 7.94
C LEU A 139 -11.49 -9.31 6.80
N TYR A 140 -11.59 -8.81 5.57
CA TYR A 140 -11.09 -9.50 4.38
C TYR A 140 -9.57 -9.50 4.34
N LEU A 141 -8.99 -10.52 3.67
CA LEU A 141 -7.54 -10.70 3.56
C LEU A 141 -6.75 -9.44 3.19
N PRO A 142 -7.19 -8.62 2.21
CA PRO A 142 -6.46 -7.39 1.86
C PRO A 142 -6.34 -6.39 3.03
N LEU A 143 -7.25 -6.46 4.00
CA LEU A 143 -7.30 -5.57 5.17
C LEU A 143 -6.61 -6.18 6.40
N SER A 144 -6.51 -7.51 6.50
CA SER A 144 -5.91 -8.20 7.65
C SER A 144 -4.45 -8.61 7.43
N GLY A 145 -4.06 -8.91 6.19
CA GLY A 145 -2.74 -9.49 5.87
C GLY A 145 -2.54 -10.94 6.34
N VAL A 146 -3.45 -11.49 7.13
CA VAL A 146 -3.46 -12.86 7.65
C VAL A 146 -4.85 -13.48 7.55
N TYR A 147 -4.93 -14.78 7.25
CA TYR A 147 -6.20 -15.50 7.17
C TYR A 147 -6.65 -15.91 8.59
N GLY A 148 -7.72 -15.31 9.08
CA GLY A 148 -8.38 -15.72 10.32
C GLY A 148 -7.63 -15.41 11.62
N LYS A 149 -8.26 -15.77 12.74
CA LYS A 149 -7.68 -15.79 14.10
C LYS A 149 -7.84 -17.21 14.63
N TYR A 150 -6.78 -17.77 15.20
CA TYR A 150 -6.89 -18.97 16.03
C TYR A 150 -7.46 -18.55 17.39
N SER A 151 -8.68 -18.98 17.71
CA SER A 151 -9.22 -18.83 19.05
C SER A 151 -8.99 -20.11 19.84
N GLN A 152 -8.31 -19.99 20.97
CA GLN A 152 -8.16 -21.09 21.91
C GLN A 152 -9.13 -20.88 23.07
N GLU A 153 -10.17 -21.71 23.15
CA GLU A 153 -11.03 -21.81 24.33
C GLU A 153 -10.87 -23.21 24.93
N ALA A 154 -10.48 -23.28 26.20
CA ALA A 154 -10.47 -24.51 27.01
C ALA A 154 -9.90 -25.76 26.28
N LYS A 155 -8.71 -25.64 25.69
CA LYS A 155 -7.96 -26.68 24.95
C LYS A 155 -8.44 -27.01 23.53
N ILE A 156 -9.45 -26.33 22.99
CA ILE A 156 -9.85 -26.46 21.59
C ILE A 156 -9.36 -25.22 20.83
N VAL A 157 -8.55 -25.44 19.79
CA VAL A 157 -8.19 -24.41 18.82
C VAL A 157 -9.23 -24.44 17.72
N SER A 158 -10.02 -23.38 17.62
CA SER A 158 -10.95 -23.18 16.50
C SER A 158 -10.44 -22.07 15.59
N GLU A 159 -10.50 -22.32 14.29
CA GLU A 159 -10.23 -21.31 13.27
C GLU A 159 -11.51 -20.52 13.00
N GLY A 160 -11.42 -19.20 13.09
CA GLY A 160 -12.53 -18.31 12.78
C GLY A 160 -12.07 -17.10 11.98
N PRO A 161 -12.97 -16.47 11.19
CA PRO A 161 -12.64 -15.24 10.50
C PRO A 161 -12.25 -14.16 11.50
N TYR A 162 -11.25 -13.34 11.15
CA TYR A 162 -10.92 -12.15 11.92
C TYR A 162 -12.09 -11.16 11.81
N LYS A 163 -12.58 -10.63 12.94
CA LYS A 163 -13.76 -9.75 12.94
C LYS A 163 -13.47 -8.42 13.62
N VAL A 164 -14.10 -7.36 13.12
CA VAL A 164 -13.95 -5.98 13.60
C VAL A 164 -15.32 -5.29 13.74
N CYS A 165 -15.36 -4.16 14.45
CA CYS A 165 -16.57 -3.33 14.51
C CYS A 165 -16.81 -2.60 13.17
N ASP A 166 -18.03 -2.09 12.98
CA ASP A 166 -18.42 -1.38 11.75
C ASP A 166 -17.50 -0.18 11.45
N THR A 167 -17.16 0.61 12.47
CA THR A 167 -16.28 1.78 12.32
C THR A 167 -14.88 1.36 11.86
N CYS A 168 -14.25 0.37 12.51
CA CYS A 168 -12.94 -0.12 12.11
C CYS A 168 -12.95 -0.72 10.70
N PHE A 169 -14.03 -1.41 10.33
CA PHE A 169 -14.21 -1.94 8.99
C PHE A 169 -14.25 -0.81 7.96
N VAL A 170 -15.12 0.20 8.14
CA VAL A 170 -15.24 1.34 7.21
C VAL A 170 -13.91 2.09 7.10
N VAL A 171 -13.29 2.45 8.23
CA VAL A 171 -12.06 3.24 8.25
C VAL A 171 -10.90 2.47 7.60
N SER A 172 -10.79 1.15 7.81
CA SER A 172 -9.77 0.34 7.13
C SER A 172 -9.96 0.30 5.60
N ASN A 173 -11.20 0.29 5.12
CA ASN A 173 -11.48 0.37 3.68
C ASN A 173 -11.13 1.74 3.11
N ILE A 174 -11.44 2.83 3.82
CA ILE A 174 -10.99 4.18 3.46
C ILE A 174 -9.45 4.22 3.39
N GLY A 175 -8.77 3.62 4.36
CA GLY A 175 -7.31 3.48 4.32
C GLY A 175 -6.77 2.72 3.12
N LEU A 176 -7.45 1.63 2.72
CA LEU A 176 -7.09 0.87 1.53
C LEU A 176 -7.23 1.71 0.25
N ILE A 177 -8.32 2.49 0.15
CA ILE A 177 -8.60 3.35 -1.01
C ILE A 177 -7.59 4.49 -1.10
N TYR A 178 -7.35 5.20 0.00
CA TYR A 178 -6.62 6.46 -0.03
C TYR A 178 -5.14 6.35 0.36
N GLY A 179 -4.79 5.43 1.27
CA GLY A 179 -3.44 5.31 1.83
C GLY A 179 -2.62 4.13 1.33
N THR A 180 -3.12 3.38 0.34
CA THR A 180 -2.45 2.17 -0.15
C THR A 180 -2.26 2.21 -1.66
N TYR A 181 -1.04 1.93 -2.09
CA TYR A 181 -0.69 1.62 -3.47
C TYR A 181 -0.87 0.11 -3.72
N ILE A 182 -1.55 -0.25 -4.81
CA ILE A 182 -1.85 -1.65 -5.13
C ILE A 182 -1.20 -2.04 -6.46
N ILE A 183 -0.38 -3.10 -6.44
CA ILE A 183 0.18 -3.73 -7.64
C ILE A 183 -0.44 -5.11 -7.78
N ARG A 184 -1.17 -5.34 -8.86
CA ARG A 184 -1.76 -6.65 -9.18
C ARG A 184 -1.07 -7.24 -10.40
N ILE A 185 -0.40 -8.37 -10.22
CA ILE A 185 0.30 -9.12 -11.26
C ILE A 185 -0.43 -10.44 -11.48
N ALA A 186 -0.78 -10.73 -12.73
CA ALA A 186 -1.43 -11.97 -13.12
C ALA A 186 -0.60 -12.67 -14.20
N LYS A 187 -0.05 -13.84 -13.87
CA LYS A 187 0.71 -14.69 -14.80
C LYS A 187 0.13 -16.11 -14.77
N LYS A 188 -0.44 -16.56 -15.89
CA LYS A 188 -1.10 -17.87 -16.02
C LYS A 188 -2.20 -18.05 -14.94
N GLN A 189 -2.13 -19.10 -14.13
CA GLN A 189 -3.09 -19.41 -13.04
C GLN A 189 -2.69 -18.80 -11.68
N LYS A 190 -1.73 -17.87 -11.67
CA LYS A 190 -1.18 -17.25 -10.47
C LYS A 190 -1.46 -15.75 -10.49
N VAL A 191 -2.04 -15.25 -9.41
CA VAL A 191 -2.26 -13.82 -9.18
C VAL A 191 -1.54 -13.43 -7.90
N ASN A 192 -0.67 -12.43 -7.98
CA ASN A 192 -0.06 -11.77 -6.83
C ASN A 192 -0.63 -10.37 -6.70
N VAL A 193 -0.97 -9.96 -5.48
CA VAL A 193 -1.36 -8.59 -5.16
C VAL A 193 -0.45 -8.07 -4.06
N TYR A 194 0.26 -6.98 -4.34
CA TYR A 194 1.14 -6.31 -3.41
C TYR A 194 0.48 -5.01 -2.98
N TYR A 195 0.56 -4.73 -1.70
CA TYR A 195 0.02 -3.54 -1.08
C TYR A 195 1.17 -2.80 -0.44
N THR A 196 1.28 -1.51 -0.70
CA THR A 196 2.33 -0.66 -0.12
C THR A 196 1.70 0.57 0.49
N THR A 197 2.02 0.85 1.75
CA THR A 197 1.57 2.02 2.49
C THR A 197 2.74 2.66 3.24
N LEU A 198 2.55 3.88 3.72
CA LEU A 198 3.56 4.66 4.43
C LEU A 198 3.12 4.89 5.87
N ILE A 199 3.97 4.56 6.83
CA ILE A 199 3.67 4.67 8.26
C ILE A 199 4.76 5.49 8.96
N PRO A 200 4.43 6.20 10.05
CA PRO A 200 5.46 6.83 10.87
C PRO A 200 6.35 5.77 11.53
N LYS A 201 7.66 6.03 11.54
CA LYS A 201 8.66 5.36 12.39
C LYS A 201 8.72 6.05 13.75
N ASP A 202 8.74 7.39 13.72
CA ASP A 202 8.79 8.31 14.86
C ASP A 202 7.67 9.36 14.73
N SER A 203 7.59 10.30 15.69
CA SER A 203 6.63 11.41 15.59
C SER A 203 6.88 12.27 14.34
N ILE A 204 5.86 12.41 13.51
CA ILE A 204 5.83 13.20 12.27
C ILE A 204 4.60 14.11 12.22
N ASP A 205 4.71 15.24 11.53
CA ASP A 205 3.58 16.13 11.28
C ASP A 205 2.52 15.42 10.43
N ILE A 206 1.25 15.59 10.78
CA ILE A 206 0.13 15.02 10.06
C ILE A 206 0.10 15.45 8.57
N ARG A 207 0.59 16.65 8.25
CA ARG A 207 0.68 17.20 6.89
C ARG A 207 1.59 16.38 6.00
N ASP A 208 2.74 15.92 6.51
CA ASP A 208 3.64 15.06 5.74
C ASP A 208 2.93 13.76 5.37
N LEU A 209 2.15 13.18 6.29
CA LEU A 209 1.38 11.97 6.01
C LEU A 209 0.22 12.23 5.03
N TYR A 210 -0.42 13.40 5.07
CA TYR A 210 -1.42 13.77 4.06
C TYR A 210 -0.83 13.89 2.66
N LEU A 211 0.34 14.55 2.54
CA LEU A 211 1.05 14.64 1.27
C LEU A 211 1.40 13.26 0.74
N LEU A 212 1.90 12.37 1.61
CA LEU A 212 2.19 10.99 1.26
C LEU A 212 0.95 10.20 0.85
N GLN A 213 -0.19 10.43 1.49
CA GLN A 213 -1.46 9.81 1.12
C GLN A 213 -1.88 10.21 -0.31
N LYS A 214 -1.56 11.43 -0.76
CA LYS A 214 -1.80 11.86 -2.15
C LYS A 214 -1.00 11.08 -3.18
N LEU A 215 0.21 10.63 -2.83
CA LEU A 215 1.00 9.76 -3.73
C LEU A 215 0.34 8.40 -3.95
N THR A 216 -0.44 7.95 -2.98
CA THR A 216 -1.12 6.66 -3.05
C THR A 216 -2.53 6.78 -3.61
N GLU A 217 -3.21 7.93 -3.54
CA GLU A 217 -4.57 8.15 -4.05
C GLU A 217 -4.65 7.96 -5.58
N GLY A 218 -5.60 7.18 -6.08
CA GLY A 218 -5.83 6.96 -7.53
C GLY A 218 -4.81 6.07 -8.26
N TYR A 219 -3.66 5.74 -7.66
CA TYR A 219 -2.67 4.91 -8.34
C TYR A 219 -2.88 3.41 -8.09
N TYR A 220 -3.29 2.74 -9.16
CA TYR A 220 -3.08 1.32 -9.42
C TYR A 220 -2.51 1.21 -10.83
N LEU A 221 -1.70 0.19 -11.13
CA LEU A 221 -1.24 -0.04 -12.50
C LEU A 221 -2.49 -0.38 -13.36
N PRO A 222 -2.97 0.54 -14.23
CA PRO A 222 -4.26 0.39 -14.88
C PRO A 222 -4.20 -0.66 -15.99
N ASP A 223 -3.03 -0.79 -16.62
CA ASP A 223 -2.73 -1.87 -17.53
C ASP A 223 -2.78 -3.16 -16.73
N ARG A 224 -3.78 -3.98 -17.01
CA ARG A 224 -3.67 -5.42 -16.77
C ARG A 224 -2.37 -5.82 -17.46
N VAL A 225 -1.29 -5.97 -16.69
CA VAL A 225 -0.05 -6.51 -17.23
C VAL A 225 -0.26 -8.01 -17.37
N GLU A 226 -1.12 -8.38 -18.32
CA GLU A 226 -1.25 -9.73 -18.81
C GLU A 226 0.15 -10.11 -19.30
N GLU A 227 0.75 -11.12 -18.65
CA GLU A 227 2.14 -11.57 -18.87
C GLU A 227 3.26 -10.72 -18.24
N SER A 228 2.99 -10.02 -17.13
CA SER A 228 4.05 -9.41 -16.29
C SER A 228 5.04 -10.44 -15.73
N VAL A 229 6.25 -10.00 -15.42
CA VAL A 229 7.17 -10.77 -14.57
C VAL A 229 6.69 -10.77 -13.12
N GLU A 230 7.06 -11.81 -12.38
CA GLU A 230 6.80 -11.85 -10.94
C GLU A 230 7.74 -10.86 -10.24
N ILE A 231 7.20 -9.94 -9.44
CA ILE A 231 8.03 -9.03 -8.62
C ILE A 231 8.26 -9.63 -7.23
N SER A 232 9.45 -9.43 -6.67
CA SER A 232 9.73 -9.78 -5.27
C SER A 232 9.05 -8.80 -4.30
N LEU A 233 8.74 -9.24 -3.08
CA LEU A 233 8.11 -8.39 -2.05
C LEU A 233 8.93 -7.12 -1.78
N ILE A 234 10.26 -7.23 -1.80
CA ILE A 234 11.19 -6.12 -1.61
C ILE A 234 11.22 -5.12 -2.77
N SER A 235 10.82 -5.55 -3.98
CA SER A 235 10.76 -4.70 -5.17
C SER A 235 9.46 -3.94 -5.30
N ALA A 236 8.38 -4.39 -4.64
CA ALA A 236 7.08 -3.76 -4.74
C ALA A 236 7.07 -2.27 -4.34
N PRO A 237 7.75 -1.82 -3.26
CA PRO A 237 7.91 -0.40 -2.93
C PRO A 237 8.54 0.43 -4.04
N LEU A 238 9.61 -0.09 -4.66
CA LEU A 238 10.31 0.60 -5.74
C LEU A 238 9.38 0.78 -6.93
N VAL A 239 8.66 -0.28 -7.32
CA VAL A 239 7.68 -0.23 -8.42
C VAL A 239 6.57 0.77 -8.08
N ALA A 240 6.00 0.70 -6.88
CA ALA A 240 4.90 1.55 -6.44
C ALA A 240 5.25 3.04 -6.50
N PHE A 241 6.34 3.45 -5.84
CA PHE A 241 6.72 4.86 -5.76
C PHE A 241 7.42 5.40 -7.01
N SER A 242 7.87 4.51 -7.91
CA SER A 242 8.38 4.93 -9.22
C SER A 242 7.26 5.35 -10.16
N GLN A 243 6.02 4.92 -9.93
CA GLN A 243 4.86 5.42 -10.68
C GLN A 243 4.44 6.81 -10.17
N GLY A 244 3.72 7.55 -11.01
CA GLY A 244 3.15 8.85 -10.65
C GLY A 244 4.18 9.94 -10.35
N GLU A 245 3.71 10.97 -9.67
CA GLU A 245 4.55 12.09 -9.22
C GLU A 245 5.39 11.71 -7.98
N THR A 246 6.48 12.44 -7.75
CA THR A 246 7.31 12.28 -6.55
C THR A 246 7.27 13.57 -5.75
N ILE A 247 6.75 13.51 -4.54
CA ILE A 247 6.66 14.69 -3.66
C ILE A 247 7.99 14.88 -2.93
N ALA A 248 8.76 15.86 -3.38
CA ALA A 248 10.06 16.20 -2.78
C ALA A 248 9.96 17.06 -1.50
N SER A 249 8.75 17.43 -1.08
CA SER A 249 8.50 18.40 0.00
C SER A 249 8.37 17.79 1.40
N ILE A 250 8.71 16.51 1.57
CA ILE A 250 8.62 15.84 2.87
C ILE A 250 9.80 16.31 3.73
N GLU A 251 9.53 16.92 4.87
CA GLU A 251 10.60 17.51 5.71
C GLU A 251 11.52 16.46 6.33
N LYS A 252 10.93 15.35 6.81
CA LYS A 252 11.64 14.34 7.62
C LYS A 252 11.44 12.92 7.07
N PRO A 253 11.93 12.61 5.85
CA PRO A 253 11.73 11.30 5.22
C PRO A 253 12.35 10.13 6.00
N HIS A 254 13.33 10.39 6.88
CA HIS A 254 13.94 9.38 7.75
C HIS A 254 13.01 8.90 8.88
N LYS A 255 11.94 9.65 9.18
CA LYS A 255 10.92 9.30 10.18
C LYS A 255 9.77 8.49 9.60
N ILE A 256 9.85 8.08 8.35
CA ILE A 256 8.80 7.35 7.65
C ILE A 256 9.32 5.96 7.28
N GLN A 257 8.45 4.98 7.42
CA GLN A 257 8.65 3.61 6.97
C GLN A 257 7.64 3.26 5.90
N VAL A 258 8.08 2.39 4.99
CA VAL A 258 7.21 1.74 4.03
C VAL A 258 6.81 0.40 4.61
N LEU A 259 5.50 0.14 4.64
CA LEU A 259 4.93 -1.15 4.99
C LEU A 259 4.36 -1.79 3.72
N THR A 260 4.84 -2.98 3.40
CA THR A 260 4.39 -3.74 2.24
C THR A 260 4.00 -5.15 2.63
N TRP A 261 2.85 -5.62 2.15
CA TRP A 261 2.45 -7.02 2.27
C TRP A 261 1.97 -7.55 0.92
N ALA A 262 1.95 -8.86 0.76
CA ALA A 262 1.50 -9.47 -0.49
C ALA A 262 0.60 -10.68 -0.25
N LEU A 263 -0.39 -10.82 -1.12
CA LEU A 263 -1.29 -11.94 -1.20
C LEU A 263 -1.08 -12.67 -2.52
N GLN A 264 -1.27 -13.98 -2.52
CA GLN A 264 -1.19 -14.81 -3.70
C GLN A 264 -2.38 -15.75 -3.81
N LEU A 265 -2.92 -15.87 -5.01
CA LEU A 265 -3.88 -16.88 -5.41
C LEU A 265 -3.21 -17.74 -6.49
N ALA A 266 -3.03 -19.02 -6.20
CA ALA A 266 -2.53 -19.99 -7.16
C ALA A 266 -3.36 -21.27 -7.03
N ASN A 267 -3.88 -21.79 -8.15
CA ASN A 267 -4.67 -23.03 -8.18
C ASN A 267 -5.81 -23.06 -7.15
N ASN A 268 -6.55 -21.95 -7.01
CA ASN A 268 -7.61 -21.73 -6.00
C ASN A 268 -7.17 -21.66 -4.52
N PHE A 269 -5.87 -21.75 -4.24
CA PHE A 269 -5.33 -21.55 -2.89
C PHE A 269 -4.88 -20.12 -2.68
N GLN A 270 -5.34 -19.52 -1.57
CA GLN A 270 -4.96 -18.17 -1.16
C GLN A 270 -3.93 -18.25 -0.04
N ARG A 271 -2.89 -17.43 -0.13
CA ARG A 271 -1.89 -17.30 0.94
C ARG A 271 -1.40 -15.87 1.08
N SER A 272 -1.01 -15.51 2.29
CA SER A 272 -0.16 -14.35 2.55
C SER A 272 1.29 -14.73 2.25
N LEU A 273 1.99 -13.92 1.47
CA LEU A 273 3.40 -14.14 1.12
C LEU A 273 4.36 -13.53 2.14
N GLY A 274 3.86 -12.70 3.05
CA GLY A 274 4.64 -12.05 4.08
C GLY A 274 4.41 -10.54 4.15
N LEU A 275 5.15 -9.94 5.08
CA LEU A 275 5.11 -8.53 5.41
C LEU A 275 6.55 -8.01 5.49
N LEU A 276 6.76 -6.83 4.92
CA LEU A 276 8.04 -6.15 4.84
C LEU A 276 7.88 -4.73 5.40
N MET A 277 8.79 -4.33 6.27
CA MET A 277 8.95 -2.95 6.71
C MET A 277 10.36 -2.47 6.35
N ILE A 278 10.46 -1.31 5.72
CA ILE A 278 11.73 -0.71 5.33
C ILE A 278 11.70 0.81 5.53
N ASP A 279 12.86 1.42 5.68
CA ASP A 279 12.96 2.87 5.78
C ASP A 279 12.65 3.52 4.42
N TYR A 280 11.86 4.60 4.45
CA TYR A 280 11.40 5.28 3.23
C TYR A 280 12.49 6.10 2.54
N LYS A 281 13.38 6.73 3.32
CA LYS A 281 14.39 7.68 2.83
C LYS A 281 15.24 7.16 1.66
N PRO A 282 15.83 5.95 1.69
CA PRO A 282 16.67 5.47 0.58
C PRO A 282 15.88 5.36 -0.74
N LEU A 283 14.65 4.86 -0.69
CA LEU A 283 13.77 4.76 -1.85
C LEU A 283 13.40 6.15 -2.38
N TYR A 284 13.00 7.05 -1.49
CA TYR A 284 12.65 8.42 -1.84
C TYR A 284 13.80 9.16 -2.53
N GLU A 285 15.01 9.13 -1.94
CA GLU A 285 16.17 9.82 -2.49
C GLU A 285 16.56 9.25 -3.86
N PHE A 286 16.52 7.94 -4.03
CA PHE A 286 16.77 7.30 -5.31
C PHE A 286 15.74 7.73 -6.37
N ILE A 287 14.44 7.62 -6.05
CA ILE A 287 13.36 7.90 -7.01
C ILE A 287 13.36 9.38 -7.40
N ALA A 288 13.55 10.29 -6.44
CA ALA A 288 13.62 11.72 -6.71
C ALA A 288 14.80 12.04 -7.64
N ASN A 289 15.98 11.47 -7.37
CA ASN A 289 17.18 11.69 -8.18
C ASN A 289 17.03 11.09 -9.58
N ILE A 290 16.56 9.84 -9.69
CA ILE A 290 16.47 9.17 -10.98
C ILE A 290 15.39 9.78 -11.88
N LYS A 291 14.24 10.22 -11.34
CA LYS A 291 13.21 10.91 -12.14
C LYS A 291 13.67 12.29 -12.60
N LEU A 292 14.53 12.97 -11.83
CA LEU A 292 15.12 14.25 -12.24
C LEU A 292 16.04 14.08 -13.47
N LYS A 293 16.83 13.00 -13.49
CA LYS A 293 17.80 12.73 -14.56
C LYS A 293 17.22 11.96 -15.74
N ILE A 294 16.29 11.05 -15.47
CA ILE A 294 15.59 10.20 -16.42
C ILE A 294 14.08 10.43 -16.22
N PRO A 295 13.48 11.48 -16.84
CA PRO A 295 12.05 11.76 -16.70
C PRO A 295 11.14 10.59 -17.13
N SER A 296 11.63 9.76 -18.05
CA SER A 296 10.96 8.54 -18.52
C SER A 296 11.14 7.33 -17.59
N TRP A 297 11.71 7.48 -16.39
CA TRP A 297 12.00 6.40 -15.45
C TRP A 297 10.79 5.49 -15.20
N HIS A 298 9.61 6.06 -14.98
CA HIS A 298 8.37 5.30 -14.76
C HIS A 298 8.03 4.39 -15.96
N LEU A 299 8.17 4.89 -17.19
CA LEU A 299 7.97 4.11 -18.41
C LEU A 299 9.03 3.03 -18.58
N PHE A 300 10.30 3.35 -18.30
CA PHE A 300 11.38 2.37 -18.34
C PHE A 300 11.13 1.24 -17.34
N LEU A 301 10.83 1.58 -16.08
CA LEU A 301 10.57 0.59 -15.04
C LEU A 301 9.39 -0.31 -15.41
N THR A 302 8.26 0.25 -15.84
CA THR A 302 7.09 -0.55 -16.20
C THR A 302 7.33 -1.35 -17.48
N ARG A 303 7.76 -0.71 -18.57
CA ARG A 303 7.82 -1.37 -19.89
C ARG A 303 9.06 -2.21 -20.10
N CYS A 304 10.22 -1.83 -19.56
CA CYS A 304 11.47 -2.58 -19.71
C CYS A 304 11.76 -3.53 -18.53
N LEU A 305 11.27 -3.27 -17.30
CA LEU A 305 11.59 -4.13 -16.14
C LEU A 305 10.39 -4.97 -15.64
N VAL A 306 9.18 -4.43 -15.60
CA VAL A 306 8.00 -5.18 -15.12
C VAL A 306 7.39 -6.06 -16.23
N ASN A 307 7.47 -5.61 -17.49
CA ASN A 307 6.78 -6.27 -18.60
C ASN A 307 7.70 -7.16 -19.47
N VAL A 308 8.97 -7.32 -19.10
CA VAL A 308 9.94 -8.13 -19.87
C VAL A 308 10.61 -9.15 -18.96
N ASP A 309 10.55 -10.43 -19.35
CA ASP A 309 11.22 -11.53 -18.64
C ASP A 309 12.71 -11.24 -18.36
N GLY A 310 13.16 -11.50 -17.14
CA GLY A 310 14.49 -11.17 -16.64
C GLY A 310 14.53 -9.86 -15.85
N GLY A 311 13.54 -8.97 -16.05
CA GLY A 311 13.45 -7.70 -15.35
C GLY A 311 13.20 -7.86 -13.84
N GLU A 312 12.64 -8.97 -13.38
CA GLU A 312 12.49 -9.31 -11.96
C GLU A 312 13.83 -9.40 -11.23
N THR A 313 14.87 -9.88 -11.93
CA THR A 313 16.23 -10.00 -11.38
C THR A 313 16.85 -8.61 -11.22
N VAL A 314 16.64 -7.74 -12.21
CA VAL A 314 17.08 -6.33 -12.17
C VAL A 314 16.39 -5.59 -11.03
N LEU A 315 15.06 -5.68 -10.93
CA LEU A 315 14.28 -5.03 -9.88
C LEU A 315 14.71 -5.48 -8.48
N THR A 316 14.95 -6.77 -8.31
CA THR A 316 15.44 -7.35 -7.05
C THR A 316 16.82 -6.81 -6.72
N ALA A 317 17.76 -6.81 -7.67
CA ALA A 317 19.12 -6.31 -7.45
C ALA A 317 19.16 -4.81 -7.10
N ILE A 318 18.36 -3.97 -7.79
CA ILE A 318 18.22 -2.55 -7.48
C ILE A 318 17.65 -2.37 -6.07
N SER A 319 16.60 -3.11 -5.74
CA SER A 319 15.92 -3.00 -4.44
C SER A 319 16.83 -3.45 -3.29
N GLU A 320 17.55 -4.56 -3.45
CA GLU A 320 18.53 -5.02 -2.46
C GLU A 320 19.63 -3.98 -2.22
N ALA A 321 20.21 -3.44 -3.30
CA ALA A 321 21.25 -2.42 -3.23
C ALA A 321 20.76 -1.13 -2.55
N LEU A 322 19.50 -0.74 -2.75
CA LEU A 322 18.90 0.43 -2.12
C LEU A 322 18.66 0.23 -0.62
N LEU A 323 18.16 -0.94 -0.24
CA LEU A 323 17.64 -1.19 1.11
C LEU A 323 18.71 -1.71 2.06
N PHE A 324 19.66 -2.49 1.56
CA PHE A 324 20.66 -3.16 2.36
C PHE A 324 22.10 -2.71 2.03
N GLY A 325 22.27 -1.86 1.02
CA GLY A 325 23.57 -1.64 0.41
C GLY A 325 24.00 -2.84 -0.44
N GLY A 326 25.20 -2.79 -1.01
CA GLY A 326 25.78 -3.96 -1.69
C GLY A 326 26.48 -3.65 -3.00
N ASP A 327 26.61 -4.69 -3.82
CA ASP A 327 27.40 -4.69 -5.05
C ASP A 327 26.70 -3.91 -6.19
N ILE A 328 26.93 -2.59 -6.23
CA ILE A 328 26.42 -1.73 -7.30
C ILE A 328 26.98 -2.16 -8.68
N TYR A 329 28.19 -2.69 -8.73
CA TYR A 329 28.73 -3.23 -9.99
C TYR A 329 27.95 -4.45 -10.46
N GLY A 330 27.56 -5.32 -9.54
CA GLY A 330 26.62 -6.42 -9.76
C GLY A 330 25.29 -5.94 -10.35
N VAL A 331 24.71 -4.87 -9.80
CA VAL A 331 23.49 -4.24 -10.32
C VAL A 331 23.71 -3.74 -11.76
N SER A 332 24.79 -3.01 -12.02
CA SER A 332 25.13 -2.49 -13.35
C SER A 332 25.22 -3.63 -14.39
N ARG A 333 25.90 -4.72 -14.04
CA ARG A 333 26.07 -5.88 -14.94
C ARG A 333 24.74 -6.55 -15.28
N VAL A 334 23.88 -6.79 -14.28
CA VAL A 334 22.56 -7.42 -14.50
C VAL A 334 21.66 -6.51 -15.34
N LEU A 335 21.64 -5.21 -15.03
CA LEU A 335 20.88 -4.21 -15.77
C LEU A 335 21.34 -4.09 -17.23
N THR A 336 22.64 -4.01 -17.47
CA THR A 336 23.22 -3.94 -18.82
C THR A 336 22.91 -5.20 -19.62
N SER A 337 23.06 -6.38 -19.01
CA SER A 337 22.73 -7.65 -19.66
C SER A 337 21.25 -7.71 -20.07
N HIS A 338 20.35 -7.24 -19.20
CA HIS A 338 18.92 -7.19 -19.48
C HIS A 338 18.59 -6.25 -20.63
N ILE A 339 19.12 -5.02 -20.61
CA ILE A 339 18.93 -4.04 -21.68
C ILE A 339 19.46 -4.57 -23.02
N MET A 340 20.65 -5.17 -23.04
CA MET A 340 21.22 -5.74 -24.26
C MET A 340 20.38 -6.90 -24.82
N SER A 341 19.75 -7.70 -23.95
CA SER A 341 18.78 -8.73 -24.36
C SER A 341 17.58 -8.12 -25.09
N ILE A 342 17.03 -7.02 -24.56
CA ILE A 342 15.90 -6.29 -25.17
C ILE A 342 16.29 -5.70 -26.52
N LEU A 343 17.44 -5.02 -26.60
CA LEU A 343 17.89 -4.34 -27.83
C LEU A 343 18.14 -5.34 -28.98
N LYS A 344 18.66 -6.54 -28.66
CA LYS A 344 18.93 -7.62 -29.63
C LYS A 344 17.68 -8.42 -30.04
N ASN A 345 16.56 -8.28 -29.34
CA ASN A 345 15.37 -9.07 -29.65
C ASN A 345 14.56 -8.42 -30.77
N ASP A 346 14.62 -8.99 -31.98
CA ASP A 346 13.94 -8.46 -33.17
C ASP A 346 12.41 -8.51 -33.10
N LYS A 347 11.83 -9.26 -32.16
CA LYS A 347 10.38 -9.35 -31.96
C LYS A 347 9.81 -8.19 -31.14
N LEU A 348 10.66 -7.42 -30.45
CA LEU A 348 10.23 -6.32 -29.59
C LEU A 348 10.08 -5.01 -30.39
N SER A 349 9.10 -4.20 -30.00
CA SER A 349 8.80 -2.94 -30.70
C SER A 349 9.95 -1.94 -30.62
N LYS A 350 10.06 -1.10 -31.65
CA LYS A 350 11.06 -0.03 -31.71
C LYS A 350 10.94 0.92 -30.51
N ASP A 351 9.72 1.28 -30.12
CA ASP A 351 9.47 2.16 -28.96
C ASP A 351 10.03 1.60 -27.66
N LEU A 352 9.90 0.27 -27.45
CA LEU A 352 10.46 -0.38 -26.27
C LEU A 352 12.00 -0.36 -26.31
N LYS A 353 12.58 -0.61 -27.48
CA LYS A 353 14.04 -0.53 -27.65
C LYS A 353 14.56 0.89 -27.43
N ASP A 354 13.85 1.90 -27.92
CA ASP A 354 14.21 3.31 -27.73
C ASP A 354 14.09 3.73 -26.26
N LEU A 355 13.07 3.26 -25.53
CA LEU A 355 12.97 3.44 -24.08
C LEU A 355 14.13 2.80 -23.32
N CYS A 356 14.64 1.68 -23.80
CA CYS A 356 15.74 0.94 -23.16
C CYS A 356 17.14 1.53 -23.52
N LYS A 357 17.23 2.59 -24.34
CA LYS A 357 18.48 3.37 -24.56
C LYS A 357 18.72 4.41 -23.45
N ILE A 358 18.20 4.15 -22.25
CA ILE A 358 18.49 4.99 -21.10
C ILE A 358 19.97 4.96 -20.75
N ASP A 359 20.41 6.01 -20.06
CA ASP A 359 21.73 6.03 -19.47
C ASP A 359 21.76 5.14 -18.21
N VAL A 360 22.34 3.95 -18.35
CA VAL A 360 22.55 3.00 -17.25
C VAL A 360 23.43 3.59 -16.15
N ASP A 361 24.40 4.43 -16.53
CA ASP A 361 25.30 5.05 -15.57
C ASP A 361 24.53 6.01 -14.66
N GLU A 362 23.45 6.63 -15.13
CA GLU A 362 22.63 7.49 -14.27
C GLU A 362 21.84 6.73 -13.22
N ILE A 363 21.38 5.52 -13.51
CA ILE A 363 20.77 4.62 -12.51
C ILE A 363 21.84 4.24 -11.47
N VAL A 364 22.99 3.80 -11.94
CA VAL A 364 24.10 3.33 -11.10
C VAL A 364 24.63 4.46 -10.21
N ASN A 365 24.83 5.65 -10.77
CA ASN A 365 25.24 6.84 -10.03
C ASN A 365 24.20 7.25 -8.99
N SER A 366 22.90 7.14 -9.31
CA SER A 366 21.83 7.40 -8.35
C SER A 366 21.86 6.42 -7.18
N LEU A 367 22.19 5.15 -7.42
CA LEU A 367 22.41 4.16 -6.36
C LEU A 367 23.62 4.50 -5.49
N TYR A 368 24.76 4.85 -6.10
CA TYR A 368 25.97 5.27 -5.38
C TYR A 368 25.72 6.48 -4.48
N MET A 369 24.95 7.47 -4.95
CA MET A 369 24.61 8.65 -4.16
C MET A 369 23.82 8.32 -2.91
N VAL A 370 22.90 7.35 -2.97
CA VAL A 370 22.13 6.93 -1.78
C VAL A 370 23.01 6.12 -0.82
N GLN A 371 23.81 5.19 -1.33
CA GLN A 371 24.67 4.36 -0.46
C GLN A 371 25.77 5.18 0.24
N SER A 372 26.42 6.12 -0.46
CA SER A 372 27.47 6.96 0.12
C SER A 372 26.96 7.83 1.28
N LYS A 373 25.75 8.40 1.16
CA LYS A 373 25.10 9.15 2.25
C LYS A 373 24.78 8.28 3.47
N ASN A 374 24.46 7.00 3.26
CA ASN A 374 24.16 6.06 4.34
C ASN A 374 25.43 5.60 5.09
N ILE A 375 26.60 5.59 4.44
CA ILE A 375 27.88 5.28 5.09
C ILE A 375 28.31 6.42 6.01
N VAL A 376 28.29 7.66 5.52
CA VAL A 376 28.67 8.85 6.30
C VAL A 376 27.78 9.01 7.55
N ALA A 377 26.50 8.64 7.48
CA ALA A 377 25.60 8.71 8.63
C ALA A 377 25.92 7.69 9.74
N LYS A 378 26.57 6.55 9.42
CA LYS A 378 26.96 5.55 10.42
C LYS A 378 28.24 5.94 11.18
N ASP A 379 29.14 6.66 10.52
CA ASP A 379 30.43 7.07 11.11
C ASP A 379 30.33 8.30 12.04
N VAL A 380 29.17 8.98 12.09
CA VAL A 380 28.93 10.17 12.93
C VAL A 380 28.19 9.82 14.24
N THR A 381 27.79 8.57 14.42
CA THR A 381 27.28 8.04 15.70
C THR A 381 28.38 7.27 16.41
N ILE A 382 29.25 8.00 17.12
CA ILE A 382 30.11 7.46 18.19
C ILE A 382 29.86 8.28 19.46
#